data_AF-A0A532TYD5-F1
#
_entry.id   AF-A0A532TYD5-F1
#
_cell.length_a   1.000
_cell.length_b   1.000
_cell.length_c   1.000
_cell.angle_alpha   90.00
_cell.angle_beta   90.00
_cell.angle_gamma   90.00
#
_symmetry.space_group_name_H-M   'P 1'
#
loop_
_entity.id
_entity.type
_entity.pdbx_description
1 polymer ?
#
loop_
_entity_poly.entity_id
_entity_poly.type
_entity_poly.pdbx_seq_one_letter_code
_entity_poly.pdbx_strand_id
1 'polypeptide(L)' 'MLLNPNESSKEKMDIAAELINLHSNTLEYLKKTERALINSISIIKFNDPVNIFKCYLVHHSILRS' A
#
# COMPACT_ATOMS: atom_id res chain seq x y z
N MET A 1 -17.86 12.12 -1.75
CA MET A 1 -16.55 12.16 -2.43
C MET A 1 -15.82 10.88 -2.01
N LEU A 2 -15.44 10.01 -2.93
CA LEU A 2 -14.65 8.82 -2.58
C LEU A 2 -13.27 9.30 -2.14
N LEU A 3 -12.95 9.24 -0.85
CA LEU A 3 -11.60 9.53 -0.36
C LEU A 3 -10.65 8.49 -0.93
N ASN A 4 -9.51 8.91 -1.47
CA ASN A 4 -8.44 7.99 -1.85
C ASN A 4 -7.99 7.24 -0.57
N PRO A 5 -8.07 5.90 -0.53
CA PRO A 5 -7.73 5.13 0.67
C PRO A 5 -6.30 5.40 1.17
N ASN A 6 -5.36 5.66 0.27
CA ASN A 6 -3.98 5.98 0.62
C ASN A 6 -3.86 7.36 1.28
N GLU A 7 -4.58 8.36 0.77
CA GLU A 7 -4.60 9.70 1.37
C GLU A 7 -5.26 9.66 2.75
N SER A 8 -6.41 8.98 2.88
CA SER A 8 -7.07 8.76 4.18
C SER A 8 -6.15 8.08 5.20
N SER A 9 -5.33 7.12 4.76
CA SER A 9 -4.36 6.47 5.64
C SER A 9 -3.28 7.44 6.12
N LYS A 10 -2.76 8.30 5.23
CA LYS A 10 -1.72 9.29 5.57
C LYS A 10 -2.23 10.33 6.57
N GLU A 11 -3.46 10.79 6.41
CA GLU A 11 -4.10 11.72 7.36
C GLU A 11 -4.22 11.09 8.76
N LYS A 12 -4.59 9.82 8.85
CA LYS A 12 -4.65 9.10 10.13
C LYS A 12 -3.28 8.95 10.78
N MET A 13 -2.23 8.80 9.98
CA MET A 13 -0.85 8.73 10.47
C MET A 13 -0.38 10.08 11.02
N ASP A 14 -0.80 11.20 10.43
CA ASP A 14 -0.50 12.54 10.95
C ASP A 14 -1.08 12.72 12.35
N ILE A 15 -2.36 12.39 12.53
CA ILE A 15 -3.04 12.47 13.84
C ILE A 15 -2.32 11.59 14.87
N ALA A 16 -1.97 10.34 14.50
CA ALA A 16 -1.29 9.44 15.42
C ALA A 16 0.12 9.93 15.78
N ALA A 17 0.86 10.50 14.83
CA ALA A 17 2.20 11.02 15.02
C ALA A 17 2.23 12.21 15.99
N GLU A 18 1.26 13.11 15.91
CA GLU A 18 1.10 14.22 16.85
C GLU A 18 0.86 13.71 18.28
N LEU A 19 0.00 12.70 18.45
CA LEU A 19 -0.33 12.15 19.77
C LEU A 19 0.85 11.48 20.47
N ILE A 20 1.78 10.89 19.72
CA ILE A 20 2.95 10.18 20.27
C ILE A 20 4.26 10.98 20.17
N ASN A 21 4.19 12.22 19.69
CA ASN A 21 5.35 13.07 19.39
C ASN A 21 6.39 12.35 18.52
N LEU A 22 5.92 11.70 17.45
CA LEU A 22 6.77 10.94 16.54
C LEU A 22 7.70 11.88 15.78
N HIS A 23 8.98 11.51 15.67
CA HIS A 23 9.94 12.29 14.89
C HIS A 23 9.51 12.40 13.42
N SER A 24 9.60 13.61 12.85
CA SER A 24 9.14 13.92 11.47
C SER A 24 9.76 12.99 10.42
N ASN A 25 11.07 12.73 10.49
CA ASN A 25 11.74 11.80 9.58
C ASN A 25 11.13 10.38 9.60
N THR A 26 10.71 9.90 10.78
CA THR A 26 10.06 8.59 10.90
C THR A 26 8.67 8.62 10.29
N LEU A 27 7.91 9.69 10.51
CA LEU A 27 6.59 9.89 9.89
C LEU A 27 6.70 9.94 8.36
N GLU A 28 7.64 10.71 7.82
CA GLU A 28 7.87 10.82 6.38
C GLU A 28 8.29 9.48 5.75
N TYR A 29 9.11 8.71 6.46
CA TYR A 29 9.46 7.36 6.03
C TYR A 29 8.22 6.46 5.99
N LEU A 30 7.43 6.42 7.07
CA LEU A 30 6.24 5.56 7.16
C LEU A 30 5.18 5.94 6.11
N LYS A 31 5.08 7.20 5.68
CA LYS A 31 4.14 7.63 4.63
C LYS A 31 4.53 7.15 3.21
N LYS A 32 5.72 6.58 3.03
CA LYS A 32 6.21 6.06 1.75
C LYS A 32 6.03 4.55 1.71
N THR A 33 5.49 4.07 0.60
CA THR A 33 5.52 2.64 0.29
C THR A 33 6.92 2.24 -0.14
N GLU A 34 7.52 1.28 0.56
CA GLU A 34 8.88 0.83 0.26
C GLU A 34 8.98 0.09 -1.09
N ARG A 35 8.01 -0.79 -1.37
CA ARG A 35 7.97 -1.53 -2.63
C ARG A 35 6.55 -1.85 -3.06
N ALA A 36 6.28 -1.68 -4.35
CA ALA A 36 5.08 -2.18 -5.00
C ALA A 36 5.47 -2.98 -6.25
N LEU A 37 4.92 -4.18 -6.38
CA LEU A 37 5.02 -5.03 -7.56
C LEU A 37 3.65 -5.10 -8.22
N ILE A 38 3.58 -4.70 -9.48
CA ILE A 38 2.36 -4.72 -10.28
C ILE A 38 2.62 -5.69 -11.43
N ASN A 39 1.93 -6.83 -11.41
CA ASN A 39 2.12 -7.90 -12.38
C ASN A 39 0.79 -8.30 -13.01
N SER A 40 0.88 -9.06 -14.11
CA SER A 40 -0.26 -9.72 -14.72
C SER A 40 -0.15 -11.23 -14.52
N ILE A 41 -1.23 -11.86 -14.06
CA ILE A 41 -1.33 -13.31 -13.89
C ILE A 41 -2.38 -13.84 -14.87
N SER A 42 -1.97 -14.79 -15.71
CA SER A 42 -2.86 -15.47 -16.64
C SER A 42 -3.42 -16.74 -16.00
N ILE A 43 -4.74 -16.89 -16.02
CA ILE A 43 -5.43 -18.10 -15.53
C ILE A 43 -6.14 -18.75 -16.71
N ILE A 44 -5.87 -20.05 -16.89
CA ILE A 44 -6.56 -20.90 -17.86
C ILE A 44 -7.53 -21.77 -17.07
N LYS A 45 -8.82 -21.67 -17.39
CA LYS A 45 -9.85 -22.55 -16.85
C LYS A 45 -10.20 -23.58 -17.92
N PHE A 46 -10.48 -24.82 -17.51
CA PHE A 46 -10.74 -25.92 -18.44
C PHE A 46 -11.92 -25.53 -19.37
N ASN A 47 -11.67 -25.59 -20.68
CA ASN A 47 -12.58 -25.15 -21.75
C ASN A 47 -12.93 -23.65 -21.84
N ASP A 48 -12.25 -22.78 -21.10
CA ASP A 48 -12.45 -21.33 -21.15
C ASP A 48 -11.25 -20.61 -21.80
N PRO A 49 -11.44 -19.39 -22.38
CA PRO A 49 -10.34 -18.57 -22.87
C PRO A 49 -9.38 -18.15 -21.75
N VAL A 50 -8.12 -17.82 -22.13
CA VAL A 50 -7.11 -17.30 -21.20
C VAL A 50 -7.58 -15.96 -20.64
N ASN A 51 -7.68 -15.87 -19.31
CA ASN A 51 -8.02 -14.63 -18.61
C ASN A 51 -6.77 -14.03 -17.98
N ILE A 52 -6.51 -12.73 -18.21
CA ILE A 52 -5.37 -12.00 -17.65
C ILE A 52 -5.84 -11.07 -16.55
N PHE A 53 -5.30 -11.24 -15.34
CA PHE A 53 -5.64 -10.44 -14.17
C PHE A 53 -4.48 -9.55 -13.77
N LYS A 54 -4.77 -8.29 -13.44
CA LYS A 54 -3.78 -7.38 -12.86
C LYS A 54 -3.70 -7.60 -11.35
N CYS A 55 -2.51 -7.88 -10.86
CA CYS A 55 -2.24 -8.20 -9.48
C CYS A 55 -1.27 -7.18 -8.87
N TYR A 56 -1.42 -6.94 -7.57
CA TYR A 56 -0.66 -5.95 -6.82
C TYR A 56 -0.13 -6.60 -5.55
N LEU A 57 1.18 -6.52 -5.33
CA LEU A 57 1.84 -6.89 -4.08
C LEU A 57 2.57 -5.67 -3.53
N VAL A 58 2.24 -5.26 -2.31
CA VAL A 58 2.77 -4.04 -1.70
C VAL A 58 3.46 -4.38 -0.39
N HIS A 59 4.73 -4.05 -0.28
CA HIS A 59 5.47 -4.05 0.99
C HIS A 59 5.55 -2.61 1.48
N HIS A 60 4.82 -2.33 2.56
CA HIS A 60 4.73 -0.98 3.10
C HIS A 60 6.01 -0.57 3.82
N SER A 61 6.47 -1.40 4.76
CA SER A 61 7.77 -1.27 5.42
C SER A 61 8.26 -2.64 5.87
N ILE A 62 9.57 -2.88 5.77
CA ILE A 62 10.24 -4.07 6.34
C ILE A 62 10.78 -3.83 7.74
N LEU A 63 10.77 -2.58 8.22
CA LEU A 63 11.21 -2.25 9.58
C LEU A 63 10.13 -2.67 10.57
N ARG A 64 10.55 -3.36 11.63
CA ARG A 64 9.74 -3.64 12.81
C ARG A 64 10.44 -2.99 14.00
N SER A 65 9.81 -1.96 14.55
CA SER A 65 10.20 -1.31 15.81
C SER A 65 10.01 -2.25 17.00
#